data_AF-A0A961CXL7-F1
#
_entry.id   AF-A0A961CXL7-F1
#
_cell.length_a   1.000
_cell.length_b   1.000
_cell.length_c   1.000
_cell.angle_alpha   90.00
_cell.angle_beta   90.00
_cell.angle_gamma   90.00
#
_symmetry.space_group_name_H-M   'P 1'
#
loop_
_entity.id
_entity.type
_entity.pdbx_description
1 polymer ?
#
loop_
_entity_poly.entity_id
_entity_poly.type
_entity_poly.pdbx_seq_one_letter_code
_entity_poly.pdbx_strand_id
1 'polypeptide(L)'
;MPVFDDAPYEPSPWEPVAAEVERYERSDGSEPSELAGERWVILWTLGARSGKVRKTPLVRVADDEGARQAATERTIPVFLLEATEERRG
;
A
#
# COMPACT_ATOMS: atom_id res chain seq x y z
N MET A 1 -4.34 10.50 6.25
CA MET A 1 -3.74 9.92 5.03
C MET A 1 -2.50 10.71 4.66
N PRO A 2 -1.43 10.08 4.15
CA PRO A 2 -0.36 10.84 3.51
C PRO A 2 -0.98 11.72 2.42
N VAL A 3 -0.67 13.00 2.48
CA VAL A 3 -1.24 14.06 1.63
C VAL A 3 -0.60 13.99 0.25
N PHE A 4 -1.24 13.24 -0.65
CA PHE A 4 -0.97 13.27 -2.09
C PHE A 4 -2.01 14.16 -2.81
N ASP A 5 -2.50 15.21 -2.15
CA ASP A 5 -3.78 15.88 -2.48
C ASP A 5 -3.88 16.38 -3.94
N ASP A 6 -2.76 16.63 -4.61
CA ASP A 6 -2.72 17.10 -6.01
C ASP A 6 -2.48 15.97 -7.04
N ALA A 7 -2.18 14.75 -6.61
CA ALA A 7 -1.82 13.64 -7.49
C ALA A 7 -3.06 12.77 -7.83
N PRO A 8 -3.41 12.60 -9.12
CA PRO A 8 -4.57 11.81 -9.48
C PRO A 8 -4.36 10.33 -9.16
N TYR A 9 -5.39 9.70 -8.60
CA TYR A 9 -5.42 8.26 -8.38
C TYR A 9 -5.64 7.51 -9.69
N GLU A 10 -4.86 6.47 -9.94
CA GLU A 10 -5.08 5.52 -11.02
C GLU A 10 -5.25 4.11 -10.42
N PRO A 11 -6.43 3.49 -10.59
CA PRO A 11 -6.68 2.15 -10.10
C PRO A 11 -5.83 1.11 -10.84
N SER A 12 -5.71 -0.07 -10.24
CA SER A 12 -5.13 -1.22 -10.94
C SER A 12 -5.95 -1.54 -12.20
N PRO A 13 -5.31 -1.84 -13.34
CA PRO A 13 -6.02 -2.34 -14.51
C PRO A 13 -6.55 -3.77 -14.31
N TRP A 14 -6.11 -4.46 -13.25
CA TRP A 14 -6.60 -5.78 -12.91
C TRP A 14 -7.76 -5.70 -11.91
N GLU A 15 -8.95 -6.04 -12.39
CA GLU A 15 -10.22 -5.87 -11.67
C GLU A 15 -10.24 -6.44 -10.24
N PRO A 16 -9.72 -7.66 -9.96
CA PRO A 16 -9.71 -8.20 -8.60
C PRO A 16 -8.96 -7.30 -7.62
N VAL A 17 -7.85 -6.68 -8.05
CA VAL A 17 -7.08 -5.76 -7.21
C VAL A 17 -7.85 -4.47 -6.94
N ALA A 18 -8.54 -3.93 -7.94
CA ALA A 18 -9.38 -2.74 -7.77
C ALA A 18 -10.53 -3.02 -6.78
N ALA A 19 -11.17 -4.19 -6.89
CA ALA A 19 -12.24 -4.62 -5.99
C ALA A 19 -11.75 -4.80 -4.53
N GLU A 20 -10.55 -5.35 -4.32
CA GLU A 20 -9.95 -5.43 -2.98
C GLU A 20 -9.69 -4.03 -2.39
N VAL A 21 -9.20 -3.08 -3.19
CA VAL A 21 -9.02 -1.69 -2.72
C VAL A 21 -10.36 -1.09 -2.29
N GLU A 22 -11.41 -1.24 -3.10
CA GLU A 22 -12.75 -0.76 -2.74
C GLU A 22 -13.29 -1.43 -1.47
N ARG A 23 -13.10 -2.75 -1.34
CA ARG A 23 -13.47 -3.50 -0.13
C ARG A 23 -12.77 -2.94 1.11
N TYR A 24 -11.47 -2.72 1.01
CA TYR A 24 -10.69 -2.19 2.13
C TYR A 24 -11.20 -0.81 2.54
N GLU A 25 -11.41 0.09 1.57
CA GLU A 25 -11.84 1.47 1.84
C GLU A 25 -13.26 1.55 2.41
N ARG A 26 -14.17 0.71 1.91
CA ARG A 26 -15.56 0.65 2.41
C ARG A 26 -15.64 0.08 3.83
N SER A 27 -14.76 -0.88 4.16
CA SER A 27 -14.76 -1.56 5.47
C SER A 27 -13.78 -0.96 6.47
N ASP A 28 -13.00 0.05 6.08
CA ASP A 28 -11.86 0.56 6.84
C ASP A 28 -10.90 -0.57 7.29
N GLY A 29 -10.70 -1.55 6.39
CA GLY A 29 -9.84 -2.72 6.62
C GLY A 29 -10.38 -3.78 7.57
N SER A 30 -11.66 -3.72 7.97
CA SER A 30 -12.25 -4.72 8.87
C SER A 30 -12.65 -6.03 8.17
N GLU A 31 -12.90 -5.99 6.86
CA GLU A 31 -13.23 -7.18 6.08
C GLU A 31 -11.97 -7.93 5.64
N PRO A 32 -11.98 -9.28 5.63
CA PRO A 32 -10.87 -10.05 5.10
C PRO A 32 -10.75 -9.86 3.59
N SER A 33 -9.52 -9.96 3.08
CA SER A 33 -9.25 -10.00 1.65
C SER A 33 -9.36 -11.42 1.11
N GLU A 34 -9.91 -11.57 -0.10
CA GLU A 34 -9.87 -12.84 -0.82
C GLU A 34 -8.47 -13.13 -1.38
N LEU A 35 -7.67 -12.09 -1.63
CA LEU A 35 -6.32 -12.19 -2.19
C LEU A 35 -5.21 -12.12 -1.13
N ALA A 36 -5.42 -11.36 -0.05
CA ALA A 36 -4.41 -11.06 0.96
C ALA A 36 -4.72 -11.62 2.37
N GLY A 37 -5.87 -12.28 2.55
CA GLY A 37 -6.26 -12.91 3.82
C GLY A 37 -6.76 -11.94 4.89
N GLU A 38 -6.73 -12.39 6.14
CA GLU A 38 -7.38 -11.68 7.26
C GLU A 38 -6.62 -10.44 7.75
N ARG A 39 -5.30 -10.42 7.62
CA ARG A 39 -4.45 -9.32 8.08
C ARG A 39 -3.73 -8.72 6.92
N TRP A 40 -4.24 -7.60 6.45
CA TRP A 40 -3.78 -6.95 5.23
C TRP A 40 -3.92 -5.43 5.34
N VAL A 41 -3.24 -4.73 4.45
CA VAL A 41 -3.21 -3.26 4.39
C VAL A 41 -3.19 -2.81 2.94
N ILE A 42 -3.56 -1.55 2.69
CA ILE A 42 -3.32 -0.90 1.40
C ILE A 42 -2.05 -0.08 1.48
N LEU A 43 -1.07 -0.40 0.64
CA LEU A 43 0.07 0.46 0.40
C LEU A 43 -0.30 1.54 -0.61
N TRP A 44 -0.04 2.79 -0.26
CA TRP A 44 -0.18 3.94 -1.14
C TRP A 44 1.19 4.30 -1.70
N THR A 45 1.26 4.51 -3.01
CA THR A 45 2.51 4.89 -3.70
C THR A 45 2.25 6.05 -4.64
N LEU A 46 3.25 6.93 -4.77
CA LEU A 46 3.31 7.95 -5.81
C LEU A 46 4.23 7.45 -6.93
N GLY A 47 3.70 7.26 -8.13
CA GLY A 47 4.49 6.80 -9.26
C GLY A 47 5.54 7.84 -9.65
N ALA A 48 6.83 7.54 -9.44
CA ALA A 48 7.94 8.47 -9.68
C ALA A 48 8.01 9.06 -11.10
N ARG A 49 7.45 8.35 -12.09
CA ARG A 49 7.38 8.82 -13.49
C ARG A 49 6.03 9.40 -13.87
N SER A 50 4.94 8.84 -13.36
CA SER A 50 3.59 9.23 -13.75
C SER A 50 3.01 10.34 -12.89
N GLY A 51 3.54 10.56 -11.69
CA GLY A 51 2.96 11.47 -10.69
C GLY A 51 1.59 11.01 -10.18
N LYS A 52 1.22 9.74 -10.41
CA LYS A 52 -0.11 9.21 -10.05
C LYS A 52 -0.05 8.41 -8.75
N VAL A 53 -1.10 8.52 -7.95
CA VAL A 53 -1.26 7.66 -6.78
C VAL A 53 -1.72 6.28 -7.22
N ARG A 54 -1.14 5.23 -6.62
CA ARG A 54 -1.58 3.84 -6.77
C ARG A 54 -1.77 3.20 -5.40
N LYS A 55 -2.74 2.30 -5.32
CA LYS A 55 -3.11 1.55 -4.12
C LYS A 55 -2.89 0.06 -4.38
N THR A 56 -2.14 -0.60 -3.50
CA THR A 56 -1.80 -2.03 -3.65
C THR A 56 -2.13 -2.77 -2.36
N PRO A 57 -2.98 -3.81 -2.39
CA PRO A 57 -3.20 -4.71 -1.26
C PRO A 57 -1.93 -5.49 -0.92
N LEU A 58 -1.55 -5.51 0.36
CA LEU A 58 -0.42 -6.29 0.87
C LEU A 58 -0.84 -7.11 2.09
N VAL A 59 -0.31 -8.32 2.20
CA VAL A 59 -0.42 -9.14 3.41
C VAL A 59 0.44 -8.52 4.51
N ARG A 60 -0.13 -8.40 5.71
CA ARG A 60 0.63 -8.00 6.90
C ARG A 60 1.33 -9.22 7.49
N VAL A 61 2.59 -9.41 7.15
CA VAL A 61 3.46 -10.39 7.82
C VAL A 61 4.11 -9.71 9.02
N ALA A 62 3.75 -10.16 10.22
CA ALA A 62 4.41 -9.74 11.44
C ALA A 62 5.53 -10.74 11.75
N ASP A 63 6.75 -10.40 11.39
CA ASP A 63 7.93 -11.07 11.91
C ASP A 63 8.21 -10.44 13.30
N ASP A 64 8.62 -11.23 14.29
CA ASP A 64 8.95 -10.77 15.66
C ASP A 64 10.06 -9.69 15.73
N GLU A 65 10.65 -9.31 14.58
CA GLU A 65 11.72 -8.31 14.45
C GLU A 65 11.37 -7.11 13.54
N GLY A 66 10.08 -6.92 13.21
CA GLY A 66 9.60 -5.73 12.49
C GLY A 66 8.90 -6.09 11.18
N ALA A 67 7.69 -5.57 11.02
CA ALA A 67 6.80 -5.89 9.92
C ALA A 67 7.43 -5.58 8.55
N ARG A 68 7.82 -6.62 7.80
CA ARG A 68 8.22 -6.48 6.40
C ARG A 68 6.97 -6.62 5.53
N GLN A 69 6.63 -5.54 4.83
CA GLN A 69 5.63 -5.57 3.78
C GLN A 69 6.31 -6.02 2.48
N ALA A 70 5.93 -7.19 1.95
CA ALA A 70 6.50 -7.70 0.71
C ALA A 70 5.84 -7.03 -0.50
N ALA A 71 6.45 -5.96 -1.03
CA ALA A 71 6.02 -5.34 -2.28
C ALA A 71 6.76 -6.01 -3.46
N THR A 72 6.03 -6.63 -4.38
CA THR A 72 6.58 -7.14 -5.64
C THR A 72 6.33 -6.14 -6.78
N GLU A 73 7.13 -5.10 -6.84
CA GLU A 73 7.53 -4.36 -8.05
C GLU A 73 8.45 -3.21 -7.58
N ARG A 74 9.31 -2.70 -8.46
CA ARG A 74 10.44 -1.80 -8.16
C ARG A 74 10.03 -0.38 -7.72
N THR A 75 9.13 -0.28 -6.75
CA THR A 75 8.56 0.94 -6.20
C THR A 75 8.90 0.99 -4.72
N ILE A 76 9.62 2.03 -4.31
CA ILE A 76 9.98 2.25 -2.92
C ILE A 76 8.67 2.50 -2.14
N PRO A 77 8.29 1.65 -1.16
CA PRO A 77 7.13 1.93 -0.33
C PRO A 77 7.43 3.18 0.50
N VAL A 78 6.46 4.10 0.63
CA VAL A 78 6.66 5.38 1.37
C VAL A 78 7.00 5.15 2.85
N PHE A 79 6.62 4.00 3.43
CA PHE A 79 7.10 3.57 4.76
C PHE A 79 8.62 3.36 4.85
N LEU A 80 9.29 3.10 3.72
CA LEU A 80 10.75 2.95 3.65
C LEU A 80 11.48 4.30 3.55
N LEU A 81 10.80 5.36 3.08
CA LEU A 81 11.39 6.70 2.99
C LEU A 81 11.52 7.32 4.40
N GLU A 82 10.48 7.23 5.21
CA GLU A 82 10.49 7.71 6.61
C GLU A 82 11.51 6.92 7.47
N ALA A 83 11.62 5.60 7.28
CA ALA A 83 12.58 4.77 8.02
C ALA A 83 14.06 5.02 7.63
N THR A 84 14.32 5.65 6.49
CA THR A 84 15.68 6.03 6.09
C THR A 84 16.13 7.39 6.60
N GLU A 85 15.21 8.26 7.01
CA GLU A 85 15.55 9.56 7.62
C GLU A 85 15.91 9.43 9.11
N GLU A 86 15.41 8.42 9.81
CA GLU A 86 15.71 8.17 11.24
C GLU A 86 17.11 7.55 11.51
N ARG A 87 17.93 7.31 10.47
CA ARG A 87 19.31 6.79 10.61
C ARG A 87 20.40 7.87 10.40
N ARG A 88 20.02 9.15 10.36
CA ARG A 88 20.94 10.31 10.45
C ARG A 88 20.52 11.22 11.61
N GLY A 89 20.70 10.70 12.82
CA GLY A 89 20.72 11.46 14.08
C GLY A 89 21.80 10.88 14.97
#